data_AF-A0A973TAP3-F1
#
_entry.id   AF-A0A973TAP3-F1
#
_cell.length_a   1.000
_cell.length_b   1.000
_cell.length_c   1.000
_cell.angle_alpha   90.00
_cell.angle_beta   90.00
_cell.angle_gamma   90.00
#
_symmetry.space_group_name_H-M   'P 1'
#
loop_
_entity.id
_entity.type
_entity.pdbx_description
1 polymer ?
#
loop_
_entity_poly.entity_id
_entity_poly.type
_entity_poly.pdbx_seq_one_letter_code
_entity_poly.pdbx_strand_id
1 'polypeptide(L)'
;AGRILDATRDGALLRGEVLARWQDFVGTGEFFRALEQNVGRFRDRLGAFFRGEPAPAVQVEAAIETGLQAVILDEAANAAEDTDRRWRSDPAGRQLLGTDDLSGTSAGFAEQAAAEIRAWQEGLMELIRTEGQGRRTQARWLSFGINGLGAALMIVVFSMTAGLTGLEIGVAGGTAVVGQRLLEAVFGEDAVRRMAEKARTDLAGRCRRLLQDEQQKFLQRLPAEDSAAAEALAARSGTLARLAESA
;
A
#
# COMPACT_ATOMS: atom_id res chain seq x y z
N ALA A 1 -26.58 39.75 11.59
CA ALA A 1 -26.28 39.74 10.15
C ALA A 1 -24.95 39.06 9.81
N GLY A 2 -23.87 39.23 10.59
CA GLY A 2 -22.54 38.66 10.29
C GLY A 2 -22.30 37.15 10.50
N ARG A 3 -23.33 36.33 10.79
CA ARG A 3 -23.17 34.86 10.92
C ARG A 3 -23.73 34.05 9.74
N ILE A 4 -24.44 34.71 8.81
CA ILE A 4 -25.04 34.06 7.62
C ILE A 4 -24.18 34.27 6.37
N LEU A 5 -23.31 35.29 6.37
CA LEU A 5 -22.38 35.58 5.27
C LEU A 5 -21.09 34.73 5.29
N ASP A 6 -20.71 34.19 6.44
CA ASP A 6 -19.57 33.26 6.53
C ASP A 6 -19.90 31.89 5.89
N ALA A 7 -21.16 31.43 6.00
CA ALA A 7 -21.59 30.13 5.49
C ALA A 7 -21.62 30.03 3.95
N THR A 8 -21.60 31.16 3.22
CA THR A 8 -21.69 31.17 1.74
C THR A 8 -20.31 31.16 1.07
N ARG A 9 -19.22 31.37 1.84
CA ARG A 9 -17.84 31.25 1.34
C ARG A 9 -17.27 29.82 1.44
N ASP A 10 -17.89 28.95 2.23
CA ASP A 10 -17.35 27.63 2.55
C ASP A 10 -17.57 26.59 1.45
N GLY A 11 -18.60 26.71 0.60
CA GLY A 11 -18.94 25.66 -0.38
C GLY A 11 -17.95 25.46 -1.54
N ALA A 12 -17.14 26.48 -1.87
CA ALA A 12 -16.14 26.41 -2.94
C ALA A 12 -14.71 26.17 -2.41
N LEU A 13 -14.42 26.68 -1.21
CA LEU A 13 -13.14 26.47 -0.52
C LEU A 13 -13.02 25.04 0.03
N LEU A 14 -14.11 24.46 0.55
CA LEU A 14 -14.14 23.06 0.97
C LEU A 14 -13.91 22.10 -0.20
N ARG A 15 -14.38 22.43 -1.41
CA ARG A 15 -14.26 21.58 -2.60
C ARG A 15 -12.82 21.51 -3.13
N GLY A 16 -12.07 22.60 -3.06
CA GLY A 16 -10.65 22.67 -3.47
C GLY A 16 -9.71 22.04 -2.46
N GLU A 17 -9.94 22.25 -1.16
CA GLU A 17 -9.17 21.58 -0.10
C GLU A 17 -9.46 20.07 -0.02
N VAL A 18 -10.71 19.63 -0.22
CA VAL A 18 -11.06 18.20 -0.18
C VAL A 18 -10.48 17.45 -1.38
N LEU A 19 -10.41 18.08 -2.55
CA LEU A 19 -9.79 17.49 -3.75
C LEU A 19 -8.26 17.41 -3.62
N ALA A 20 -7.64 18.50 -3.15
CA ALA A 20 -6.22 18.51 -2.85
C ALA A 20 -5.87 17.49 -1.77
N ARG A 21 -6.74 17.29 -0.77
CA ARG A 21 -6.51 16.30 0.30
C ARG A 21 -6.78 14.85 -0.09
N TRP A 22 -7.66 14.61 -1.05
CA TRP A 22 -7.77 13.31 -1.70
C TRP A 22 -6.49 12.97 -2.46
N GLN A 23 -5.93 13.97 -3.14
CA GLN A 23 -4.60 13.87 -3.74
C GLN A 23 -3.51 13.67 -2.68
N ASP A 24 -3.63 14.26 -1.49
CA ASP A 24 -2.68 14.00 -0.39
C ASP A 24 -2.74 12.58 0.17
N PHE A 25 -3.95 12.03 0.25
CA PHE A 25 -4.16 10.68 0.80
C PHE A 25 -3.58 9.59 -0.10
N VAL A 26 -3.71 9.74 -1.42
CA VAL A 26 -3.25 8.72 -2.41
C VAL A 26 -1.92 9.10 -3.10
N GLY A 27 -1.63 10.39 -3.25
CA GLY A 27 -0.50 10.92 -4.00
C GLY A 27 0.72 11.35 -3.18
N THR A 28 0.56 11.76 -1.92
CA THR A 28 1.64 12.42 -1.13
C THR A 28 2.25 11.54 -0.02
N GLY A 29 1.91 10.25 0.02
CA GLY A 29 2.57 9.25 0.89
C GLY A 29 1.89 8.98 2.25
N GLU A 30 0.71 9.53 2.51
CA GLU A 30 -0.11 9.16 3.69
C GLU A 30 -0.60 7.71 3.62
N PHE A 31 -1.01 7.24 2.44
CA PHE A 31 -1.28 5.83 2.16
C PHE A 31 -0.09 4.93 2.55
N PHE A 32 1.15 5.37 2.29
CA PHE A 32 2.34 4.60 2.65
C PHE A 32 2.50 4.43 4.15
N ARG A 33 2.23 5.48 4.93
CA ARG A 33 2.23 5.40 6.40
C ARG A 33 1.12 4.49 6.92
N ALA A 34 -0.06 4.49 6.29
CA ALA A 34 -1.14 3.57 6.64
C ALA A 34 -0.79 2.11 6.29
N LEU A 35 -0.13 1.88 5.14
CA LEU A 35 0.34 0.57 4.75
C LEU A 35 1.44 0.05 5.69
N GLU A 36 2.42 0.89 6.05
CA GLU A 36 3.48 0.58 7.02
C GLU A 36 2.93 0.13 8.38
N GLN A 37 1.87 0.80 8.88
CA GLN A 37 1.21 0.44 10.14
C GLN A 37 0.51 -0.93 10.08
N ASN A 38 -0.01 -1.31 8.92
CA ASN A 38 -0.83 -2.52 8.75
C ASN A 38 -0.03 -3.77 8.35
N VAL A 39 1.27 -3.63 8.03
CA VAL A 39 2.18 -4.78 7.80
C VAL A 39 2.24 -5.75 8.99
N GLY A 40 1.91 -5.29 10.20
CA GLY A 40 1.78 -6.15 11.38
C GLY A 40 0.76 -7.28 11.23
N ARG A 41 -0.40 -7.01 10.60
CA ARG A 41 -1.46 -8.02 10.40
C ARG A 41 -1.05 -9.11 9.41
N PHE A 42 -0.28 -8.72 8.40
CA PHE A 42 0.28 -9.65 7.43
C PHE A 42 1.21 -10.67 8.09
N ARG A 43 2.13 -10.19 8.95
CA ARG A 43 3.02 -11.05 9.74
C ARG A 43 2.21 -12.06 10.57
N ASP A 44 1.14 -11.61 11.20
CA ASP A 44 0.32 -12.48 12.05
C ASP A 44 -0.38 -13.58 11.22
N ARG A 45 -0.83 -13.27 10.00
CA ARG A 45 -1.39 -14.23 9.04
C ARG A 45 -0.35 -15.26 8.57
N LEU A 46 0.88 -14.83 8.27
CA LEU A 46 1.98 -15.76 7.98
C LEU A 46 2.33 -16.64 9.18
N GLY A 47 2.50 -16.04 10.36
CA GLY A 47 2.86 -16.76 11.58
C GLY A 47 1.79 -17.74 12.06
N ALA A 48 0.51 -17.50 11.76
CA ALA A 48 -0.57 -18.46 12.01
C ALA A 48 -0.45 -19.71 11.14
N PHE A 49 -0.06 -19.57 9.87
CA PHE A 49 0.16 -20.70 8.97
C PHE A 49 1.33 -21.59 9.41
N PHE A 50 2.40 -21.00 9.95
CA PHE A 50 3.58 -21.72 10.43
C PHE A 50 3.43 -22.41 11.79
N ARG A 51 2.39 -22.08 12.57
CA ARG A 51 2.18 -22.65 13.91
C ARG A 51 1.53 -24.06 13.90
N GLY A 52 1.35 -24.67 12.73
CA GLY A 52 0.80 -26.03 12.58
C GLY A 52 1.59 -26.92 11.61
N GLU A 53 2.77 -27.39 12.02
CA GLU A 53 3.73 -28.29 11.29
C GLU A 53 4.78 -27.53 10.42
N PRO A 54 6.06 -27.98 10.34
CA PRO A 54 7.06 -27.32 9.51
C PRO A 54 6.71 -27.42 8.02
N ALA A 55 6.34 -26.30 7.41
CA ALA A 55 6.00 -26.23 5.99
C ALA A 55 7.28 -26.33 5.11
N PRO A 56 7.33 -27.26 4.13
CA PRO A 56 8.29 -27.24 3.03
C PRO A 56 8.33 -25.86 2.33
N ALA A 57 9.48 -25.46 1.80
CA ALA A 57 9.67 -24.12 1.18
C ALA A 57 8.59 -23.74 0.15
N VAL A 58 8.10 -24.70 -0.65
CA VAL A 58 7.00 -24.49 -1.62
C VAL A 58 5.68 -24.10 -0.95
N GLN A 59 5.38 -24.67 0.23
CA GLN A 59 4.18 -24.32 1.00
C GLN A 59 4.30 -22.94 1.63
N VAL A 60 5.53 -22.54 1.99
CA VAL A 60 5.81 -21.18 2.49
C VAL A 60 5.56 -20.14 1.41
N GLU A 61 6.01 -20.38 0.18
CA GLU A 61 5.78 -19.46 -0.96
C GLU A 61 4.28 -19.26 -1.24
N ALA A 62 3.50 -20.35 -1.28
CA ALA A 62 2.05 -20.30 -1.47
C ALA A 62 1.29 -19.64 -0.30
N ALA A 63 1.75 -19.87 0.94
CA ALA A 63 1.19 -19.22 2.12
C ALA A 63 1.49 -17.72 2.15
N ILE A 64 2.69 -17.33 1.71
CA ILE A 64 3.07 -15.93 1.57
C ILE A 64 2.22 -15.25 0.51
N GLU A 65 1.99 -15.89 -0.65
CA GLU A 65 1.09 -15.39 -1.69
C GLU A 65 -0.31 -15.15 -1.12
N THR A 66 -0.91 -16.17 -0.49
CA THR A 66 -2.26 -16.11 0.07
C THR A 66 -2.40 -15.06 1.18
N GLY A 67 -1.44 -15.02 2.10
CA GLY A 67 -1.43 -14.07 3.20
C GLY A 67 -1.28 -12.62 2.71
N LEU A 68 -0.45 -12.40 1.69
CA LEU A 68 -0.13 -11.08 1.19
C LEU A 68 -1.29 -10.55 0.36
N GLN A 69 -1.88 -11.41 -0.46
CA GLN A 69 -3.10 -11.12 -1.19
C GLN A 69 -4.23 -10.72 -0.23
N ALA A 70 -4.45 -11.48 0.84
CA ALA A 70 -5.49 -11.18 1.82
C ALA A 70 -5.30 -9.79 2.45
N VAL A 71 -4.07 -9.40 2.76
CA VAL A 71 -3.78 -8.08 3.35
C VAL A 71 -3.95 -6.96 2.34
N ILE A 72 -3.45 -7.13 1.12
CA ILE A 72 -3.61 -6.11 0.07
C ILE A 72 -5.10 -5.89 -0.22
N LEU A 73 -5.89 -6.95 -0.29
CA LEU A 73 -7.34 -6.88 -0.47
C LEU A 73 -8.05 -6.16 0.68
N ASP A 74 -7.73 -6.54 1.92
CA ASP A 74 -8.27 -5.96 3.15
C ASP A 74 -7.96 -4.45 3.23
N GLU A 75 -6.70 -4.06 3.01
CA GLU A 75 -6.29 -2.66 3.03
C GLU A 75 -6.87 -1.84 1.88
N ALA A 76 -7.00 -2.41 0.68
CA ALA A 76 -7.64 -1.75 -0.45
C ALA A 76 -9.14 -1.53 -0.22
N ALA A 77 -9.83 -2.53 0.36
CA ALA A 77 -11.23 -2.40 0.73
C ALA A 77 -11.43 -1.37 1.84
N ASN A 78 -10.62 -1.40 2.91
CA ASN A 78 -10.67 -0.41 3.98
C ASN A 78 -10.41 1.01 3.44
N ALA A 79 -9.43 1.17 2.55
CA ALA A 79 -9.15 2.45 1.91
C ALA A 79 -10.32 2.93 1.05
N ALA A 80 -10.95 2.05 0.27
CA ALA A 80 -12.12 2.38 -0.53
C ALA A 80 -13.34 2.74 0.34
N GLU A 81 -13.59 2.01 1.44
CA GLU A 81 -14.67 2.29 2.39
C GLU A 81 -14.47 3.65 3.08
N ASP A 82 -13.27 3.92 3.59
CA ASP A 82 -12.94 5.20 4.22
C ASP A 82 -13.11 6.36 3.24
N THR A 83 -12.77 6.14 1.97
CA THR A 83 -12.94 7.13 0.91
C THR A 83 -14.40 7.42 0.63
N ASP A 84 -15.18 6.38 0.36
CA ASP A 84 -16.61 6.48 0.09
C ASP A 84 -17.32 7.16 1.28
N ARG A 85 -17.02 6.72 2.50
CA ARG A 85 -17.56 7.32 3.74
C ARG A 85 -17.22 8.81 3.86
N ARG A 86 -15.97 9.20 3.55
CA ARG A 86 -15.55 10.60 3.54
C ARG A 86 -16.31 11.41 2.49
N TRP A 87 -16.43 10.91 1.27
CA TRP A 87 -17.22 11.57 0.21
C TRP A 87 -18.70 11.69 0.59
N ARG A 88 -19.29 10.67 1.23
CA ARG A 88 -20.67 10.73 1.72
C ARG A 88 -20.88 11.72 2.85
N SER A 89 -19.84 12.06 3.63
CA SER A 89 -19.95 13.07 4.68
C SER A 89 -20.11 14.50 4.10
N ASP A 90 -19.58 14.74 2.89
CA ASP A 90 -19.65 16.03 2.20
C ASP A 90 -20.88 16.11 1.26
N PRO A 91 -21.69 17.21 1.30
CA PRO A 91 -22.80 17.40 0.36
C PRO A 91 -22.42 17.32 -1.13
N ALA A 92 -21.26 17.86 -1.52
CA ALA A 92 -20.74 17.79 -2.88
C ALA A 92 -20.29 16.38 -3.22
N GLY A 93 -19.63 15.68 -2.29
CA GLY A 93 -19.24 14.28 -2.47
C GLY A 93 -20.46 13.36 -2.64
N ARG A 94 -21.53 13.55 -1.86
CA ARG A 94 -22.81 12.83 -2.07
C ARG A 94 -23.39 13.06 -3.46
N GLN A 95 -23.30 14.28 -3.98
CA GLN A 95 -23.77 14.59 -5.33
C GLN A 95 -22.94 13.88 -6.41
N LEU A 96 -21.62 13.78 -6.22
CA LEU A 96 -20.70 13.11 -7.16
C LEU A 96 -20.84 11.58 -7.14
N LEU A 97 -21.07 10.99 -5.97
CA LEU A 97 -21.34 9.56 -5.84
C LEU A 97 -22.73 9.17 -6.35
N GLY A 98 -23.73 10.05 -6.16
CA GLY A 98 -25.11 9.73 -6.48
C GLY A 98 -25.61 8.50 -5.71
N THR A 99 -26.12 7.51 -6.44
CA THR A 99 -26.58 6.22 -5.88
C THR A 99 -25.50 5.14 -5.88
N ASP A 100 -24.34 5.41 -6.45
CA ASP A 100 -23.29 4.40 -6.61
C ASP A 100 -22.59 4.15 -5.27
N ASP A 101 -22.19 2.89 -5.06
CA ASP A 101 -21.39 2.46 -3.91
C ASP A 101 -19.98 2.10 -4.38
N LEU A 102 -19.00 2.87 -3.93
CA LEU A 102 -17.59 2.69 -4.28
C LEU A 102 -16.76 2.20 -3.09
N SER A 103 -17.41 1.76 -2.00
CA SER A 103 -16.76 1.33 -0.76
C SER A 103 -15.95 0.03 -0.89
N GLY A 104 -16.18 -0.76 -1.95
CA GLY A 104 -15.44 -1.99 -2.24
C GLY A 104 -14.32 -1.82 -3.28
N THR A 105 -13.45 -2.81 -3.39
CA THR A 105 -12.45 -2.89 -4.47
C THR A 105 -13.12 -3.11 -5.83
N SER A 106 -12.51 -2.63 -6.92
CA SER A 106 -13.03 -2.84 -8.27
C SER A 106 -13.04 -4.33 -8.65
N ALA A 107 -13.89 -4.68 -9.63
CA ALA A 107 -13.88 -6.01 -10.22
C ALA A 107 -12.50 -6.31 -10.83
N GLY A 108 -11.94 -7.49 -10.55
CA GLY A 108 -10.61 -7.89 -11.02
C GLY A 108 -9.45 -7.48 -10.12
N PHE A 109 -9.69 -6.70 -9.06
CA PHE A 109 -8.62 -6.22 -8.17
C PHE A 109 -7.90 -7.39 -7.46
N ALA A 110 -8.63 -8.42 -7.05
CA ALA A 110 -8.05 -9.60 -6.40
C ALA A 110 -7.08 -10.35 -7.33
N GLU A 111 -7.46 -10.52 -8.60
CA GLU A 111 -6.68 -11.17 -9.62
C GLU A 111 -5.44 -10.35 -9.99
N GLN A 112 -5.59 -9.02 -10.10
CA GLN A 112 -4.48 -8.10 -10.38
C GLN A 112 -3.48 -8.07 -9.21
N ALA A 113 -3.97 -8.03 -7.97
CA ALA A 113 -3.13 -8.12 -6.78
C ALA A 113 -2.34 -9.44 -6.74
N ALA A 114 -3.00 -10.56 -7.02
CA ALA A 114 -2.34 -11.86 -7.09
C ALA A 114 -1.27 -11.91 -8.20
N ALA A 115 -1.54 -11.31 -9.36
CA ALA A 115 -0.57 -11.22 -10.45
C ALA A 115 0.67 -10.38 -10.08
N GLU A 116 0.48 -9.24 -9.42
CA GLU A 116 1.57 -8.40 -8.94
C GLU A 116 2.42 -9.09 -7.85
N ILE A 117 1.80 -9.89 -6.98
CA ILE A 117 2.51 -10.69 -5.97
C ILE A 117 3.38 -11.75 -6.65
N ARG A 118 2.83 -12.49 -7.63
CA ARG A 118 3.62 -13.49 -8.38
C ARG A 118 4.78 -12.85 -9.13
N ALA A 119 4.54 -11.72 -9.80
CA ALA A 119 5.59 -10.97 -10.49
C ALA A 119 6.67 -10.44 -9.52
N TRP A 120 6.29 -10.07 -8.30
CA TRP A 120 7.23 -9.72 -7.24
C TRP A 120 8.08 -10.93 -6.78
N GLN A 121 7.45 -12.09 -6.57
CA GLN A 121 8.15 -13.33 -6.21
C GLN A 121 9.15 -13.73 -7.31
N GLU A 122 8.75 -13.67 -8.58
CA GLU A 122 9.65 -13.91 -9.72
C GLU A 122 10.85 -12.94 -9.72
N GLY A 123 10.59 -11.64 -9.49
CA GLY A 123 11.63 -10.63 -9.38
C GLY A 123 12.59 -10.87 -8.20
N LEU A 124 12.08 -11.37 -7.07
CA LEU A 124 12.87 -11.75 -5.90
C LEU A 124 13.78 -12.95 -6.22
N MET A 125 13.27 -13.94 -6.94
CA MET A 125 14.06 -15.11 -7.35
C MET A 125 15.17 -14.73 -8.33
N GLU A 126 14.92 -13.77 -9.21
CA GLU A 126 15.94 -13.22 -10.11
C GLU A 126 16.99 -12.38 -9.36
N LEU A 127 16.56 -11.60 -8.36
CA LEU A 127 17.45 -10.84 -7.49
C LEU A 127 18.42 -11.77 -6.75
N ILE A 128 17.87 -12.85 -6.18
CA ILE A 128 18.64 -13.93 -5.57
C ILE A 128 19.65 -14.47 -6.59
N ARG A 129 19.18 -14.97 -7.75
CA ARG A 129 20.04 -15.55 -8.78
C ARG A 129 21.19 -14.62 -9.18
N THR A 130 20.92 -13.34 -9.37
CA THR A 130 21.91 -12.32 -9.75
C THR A 130 22.97 -12.11 -8.66
N GLU A 131 22.55 -11.94 -7.40
CA GLU A 131 23.47 -11.76 -6.27
C GLU A 131 24.30 -13.03 -5.98
N GLY A 132 23.77 -14.22 -6.29
CA GLY A 132 24.46 -15.50 -6.20
C GLY A 132 25.61 -15.68 -7.19
N GLN A 133 25.52 -15.08 -8.38
CA GLN A 133 26.55 -15.17 -9.42
C GLN A 133 27.80 -14.34 -9.09
N GLY A 134 27.68 -13.31 -8.24
CA GLY A 134 28.77 -12.38 -7.93
C GLY A 134 29.82 -12.87 -6.93
N ARG A 135 29.65 -14.05 -6.30
CA ARG A 135 30.56 -14.54 -5.24
C ARG A 135 31.21 -15.89 -5.55
N ARG A 136 32.48 -16.01 -5.13
CA ARG A 136 33.34 -17.22 -5.20
C ARG A 136 32.80 -18.45 -4.43
N THR A 137 31.63 -18.37 -3.81
CA THR A 137 30.97 -19.42 -3.02
C THR A 137 29.90 -20.18 -3.80
N GLN A 138 30.20 -20.58 -5.05
CA GLN A 138 29.30 -21.37 -5.91
C GLN A 138 28.82 -22.69 -5.25
N ALA A 139 29.59 -23.27 -4.33
CA ALA A 139 29.29 -24.59 -3.76
C ALA A 139 28.13 -24.61 -2.75
N ARG A 140 27.86 -23.52 -2.02
CA ARG A 140 26.89 -23.53 -0.90
C ARG A 140 25.45 -23.28 -1.37
N TRP A 141 25.28 -22.56 -2.46
CA TRP A 141 23.99 -22.25 -3.06
C TRP A 141 23.27 -23.46 -3.64
N LEU A 142 24.03 -24.37 -4.25
CA LEU A 142 23.51 -25.58 -4.87
C LEU A 142 22.86 -26.54 -3.85
N SER A 143 23.27 -26.50 -2.58
CA SER A 143 22.70 -27.37 -1.52
C SER A 143 21.37 -26.89 -0.95
N PHE A 144 21.06 -25.58 -0.99
CA PHE A 144 19.82 -25.05 -0.40
C PHE A 144 18.68 -24.88 -1.41
N GLY A 145 19.00 -24.75 -2.70
CA GLY A 145 18.02 -24.48 -3.75
C GLY A 145 17.50 -23.04 -3.72
N ILE A 146 17.09 -22.53 -4.89
CA ILE A 146 16.64 -21.14 -5.04
C ILE A 146 15.35 -20.88 -4.24
N ASN A 147 14.44 -21.86 -4.17
CA ASN A 147 13.15 -21.75 -3.45
C ASN A 147 13.33 -21.61 -1.93
N GLY A 148 14.29 -22.32 -1.34
CA GLY A 148 14.61 -22.19 0.08
C GLY A 148 15.17 -20.81 0.44
N LEU A 149 16.05 -20.27 -0.41
CA LEU A 149 16.60 -18.92 -0.25
C LEU A 149 15.54 -17.84 -0.52
N GLY A 150 14.63 -18.09 -1.46
CA GLY A 150 13.46 -17.25 -1.74
C GLY A 150 12.58 -17.10 -0.52
N ALA A 151 12.12 -18.21 0.04
CA ALA A 151 11.31 -18.23 1.26
C ALA A 151 12.03 -17.54 2.45
N ALA A 152 13.32 -17.80 2.64
CA ALA A 152 14.11 -17.15 3.68
C ALA A 152 14.19 -15.63 3.47
N LEU A 153 14.36 -15.16 2.23
CA LEU A 153 14.49 -13.73 1.93
C LEU A 153 13.15 -13.03 2.11
N MET A 154 12.05 -13.66 1.71
CA MET A 154 10.71 -13.15 1.98
C MET A 154 10.49 -12.97 3.49
N ILE A 155 10.86 -13.96 4.32
CA ILE A 155 10.78 -13.84 5.79
C ILE A 155 11.61 -12.64 6.30
N VAL A 156 12.82 -12.42 5.76
CA VAL A 156 13.65 -11.26 6.14
C VAL A 156 13.00 -9.94 5.74
N VAL A 157 12.49 -9.82 4.51
CA VAL A 157 11.79 -8.62 4.00
C VAL A 157 10.67 -8.20 4.96
N PHE A 158 9.89 -9.16 5.45
CA PHE A 158 8.78 -8.88 6.36
C PHE A 158 9.20 -8.68 7.82
N SER A 159 10.32 -9.27 8.24
CA SER A 159 10.88 -9.06 9.58
C SER A 159 11.44 -7.64 9.75
N MET A 160 11.98 -7.03 8.68
CA MET A 160 12.57 -5.69 8.72
C MET A 160 11.55 -4.56 8.92
N THR A 161 10.27 -4.76 8.56
CA THR A 161 9.22 -3.74 8.66
C THR A 161 8.66 -3.56 10.08
N ALA A 162 8.97 -4.49 11.00
CA ALA A 162 8.27 -4.61 12.29
C ALA A 162 9.06 -4.15 13.52
N GLY A 163 10.22 -3.50 13.38
CA GLY A 163 11.01 -3.06 14.54
C GLY A 163 11.55 -4.21 15.42
N LEU A 164 11.61 -5.43 14.89
CA LEU A 164 12.06 -6.65 15.58
C LEU A 164 13.57 -6.71 15.88
N THR A 165 14.31 -5.63 15.65
CA THR A 165 15.65 -5.50 16.23
C THR A 165 15.59 -5.26 17.75
N GLY A 166 14.42 -4.90 18.32
CA GLY A 166 14.34 -4.30 19.66
C GLY A 166 13.60 -5.02 20.79
N LEU A 167 12.74 -6.02 20.55
CA LEU A 167 12.08 -6.74 21.65
C LEU A 167 12.20 -8.26 21.48
N GLU A 168 13.19 -8.78 22.19
CA GLU A 168 13.23 -10.13 22.77
C GLU A 168 13.14 -11.29 21.77
N ILE A 169 14.32 -11.56 21.20
CA ILE A 169 14.81 -12.89 20.81
C ILE A 169 14.66 -13.82 22.04
N GLY A 170 13.45 -14.33 22.30
CA GLY A 170 13.15 -14.95 23.59
C GLY A 170 12.23 -16.15 23.52
N VAL A 171 10.96 -15.98 23.11
CA VAL A 171 9.95 -16.95 23.58
C VAL A 171 9.01 -17.50 22.50
N ALA A 172 9.10 -17.10 21.22
CA ALA A 172 8.19 -17.67 20.19
C ALA A 172 8.80 -17.97 18.80
N GLY A 173 10.08 -17.70 18.55
CA GLY A 173 10.62 -17.58 17.18
C GLY A 173 11.84 -18.44 16.84
N GLY A 174 11.78 -19.77 17.04
CA GLY A 174 12.92 -20.67 16.77
C GLY A 174 13.33 -20.80 15.30
N THR A 175 12.47 -20.44 14.33
CA THR A 175 12.70 -20.71 12.90
C THR A 175 12.96 -19.46 12.05
N ALA A 176 12.48 -18.27 12.43
CA ALA A 176 12.80 -17.02 11.72
C ALA A 176 14.31 -16.68 11.79
N VAL A 177 14.94 -17.00 12.92
CA VAL A 177 16.38 -16.83 13.14
C VAL A 177 17.21 -17.74 12.21
N VAL A 178 16.66 -18.89 11.79
CA VAL A 178 17.36 -19.84 10.90
C VAL A 178 17.44 -19.28 9.48
N GLY A 179 16.37 -18.71 8.94
CA GLY A 179 16.34 -18.16 7.57
C GLY A 179 17.35 -17.02 7.36
N GLN A 180 17.44 -16.09 8.30
CA GLN A 180 18.39 -14.97 8.23
C GLN A 180 19.85 -15.45 8.32
N ARG A 181 20.16 -16.35 9.26
CA ARG A 181 21.53 -16.88 9.40
C ARG A 181 21.96 -17.73 8.20
N LEU A 182 21.03 -18.44 7.57
CA LEU A 182 21.27 -19.16 6.32
C LEU A 182 21.61 -18.21 5.18
N LEU A 183 20.82 -17.13 5.01
CA LEU A 183 21.11 -16.12 4.00
C LEU A 183 22.42 -15.39 4.27
N GLU A 184 22.71 -15.01 5.52
CA GLU A 184 23.99 -14.39 5.88
C GLU A 184 25.19 -15.30 5.60
N ALA A 185 25.07 -16.61 5.86
CA ALA A 185 26.13 -17.57 5.58
C ALA A 185 26.41 -17.77 4.08
N VAL A 186 25.41 -17.49 3.23
CA VAL A 186 25.45 -17.72 1.78
C VAL A 186 25.78 -16.43 1.01
N PHE A 187 25.18 -15.31 1.42
CA PHE A 187 25.24 -14.01 0.75
C PHE A 187 25.96 -12.94 1.57
N GLY A 188 26.26 -13.15 2.85
CA GLY A 188 26.76 -12.11 3.75
C GLY A 188 25.71 -11.08 4.15
N GLU A 189 25.82 -10.57 5.38
CA GLU A 189 24.85 -9.66 6.01
C GLU A 189 24.52 -8.43 5.16
N ASP A 190 25.53 -7.74 4.62
CA ASP A 190 25.31 -6.55 3.81
C ASP A 190 24.51 -6.82 2.52
N ALA A 191 24.71 -7.98 1.89
CA ALA A 191 23.97 -8.33 0.68
C ALA A 191 22.53 -8.71 1.01
N VAL A 192 22.32 -9.46 2.10
CA VAL A 192 20.97 -9.78 2.59
C VAL A 192 20.18 -8.51 2.88
N ARG A 193 20.80 -7.54 3.58
CA ARG A 193 20.18 -6.24 3.86
C ARG A 193 19.80 -5.51 2.58
N ARG A 194 20.70 -5.42 1.59
CA ARG A 194 20.40 -4.77 0.30
C ARG A 194 19.32 -5.48 -0.50
N MET A 195 19.36 -6.81 -0.54
CA MET A 195 18.36 -7.60 -1.26
C MET A 195 16.97 -7.42 -0.64
N ALA A 196 16.89 -7.47 0.69
CA ALA A 196 15.64 -7.26 1.40
C ALA A 196 15.09 -5.84 1.18
N GLU A 197 15.95 -4.82 1.20
CA GLU A 197 15.57 -3.44 0.89
C GLU A 197 15.01 -3.29 -0.53
N LYS A 198 15.68 -3.91 -1.52
CA LYS A 198 15.25 -3.88 -2.92
C LYS A 198 13.94 -4.61 -3.12
N ALA A 199 13.78 -5.81 -2.55
CA ALA A 199 12.55 -6.57 -2.61
C ALA A 199 11.38 -5.82 -1.93
N ARG A 200 11.62 -5.18 -0.78
CA ARG A 200 10.63 -4.34 -0.09
C ARG A 200 10.19 -3.17 -0.96
N THR A 201 11.15 -2.45 -1.54
CA THR A 201 10.89 -1.28 -2.40
C THR A 201 10.08 -1.67 -3.63
N ASP A 202 10.37 -2.82 -4.25
CA ASP A 202 9.60 -3.33 -5.39
C ASP A 202 8.16 -3.66 -5.00
N LEU A 203 7.95 -4.43 -3.91
CA LEU A 203 6.61 -4.74 -3.42
C LEU A 203 5.80 -3.47 -3.13
N ALA A 204 6.43 -2.51 -2.45
CA ALA A 204 5.78 -1.25 -2.10
C ALA A 204 5.42 -0.43 -3.37
N GLY A 205 6.29 -0.44 -4.38
CA GLY A 205 6.02 0.16 -5.68
C GLY A 205 4.84 -0.49 -6.42
N ARG A 206 4.69 -1.82 -6.32
CA ARG A 206 3.56 -2.57 -6.90
C ARG A 206 2.25 -2.25 -6.20
N CYS A 207 2.23 -2.31 -4.87
CA CYS A 207 1.05 -1.93 -4.07
C CYS A 207 0.61 -0.48 -4.37
N ARG A 208 1.55 0.44 -4.55
CA ARG A 208 1.24 1.83 -4.96
C ARG A 208 0.47 1.87 -6.27
N ARG A 209 0.95 1.15 -7.29
CA ARG A 209 0.31 1.15 -8.62
C ARG A 209 -1.11 0.57 -8.55
N LEU A 210 -1.28 -0.56 -7.87
CA LEU A 210 -2.60 -1.18 -7.66
C LEU A 210 -3.61 -0.18 -7.06
N LEU A 211 -3.17 0.61 -6.08
CA LEU A 211 -4.07 1.55 -5.40
C LEU A 211 -4.24 2.88 -6.14
N GLN A 212 -3.25 3.30 -6.92
CA GLN A 212 -3.41 4.40 -7.88
C GLN A 212 -4.45 4.05 -8.96
N ASP A 213 -4.47 2.80 -9.40
CA ASP A 213 -5.47 2.29 -10.33
C ASP A 213 -6.85 2.24 -9.65
N GLU A 214 -6.95 1.72 -8.42
CA GLU A 214 -8.21 1.72 -7.65
C GLU A 214 -8.75 3.12 -7.37
N GLN A 215 -7.86 4.11 -7.20
CA GLN A 215 -8.26 5.51 -7.00
C GLN A 215 -9.06 6.05 -8.19
N GLN A 216 -8.79 5.56 -9.41
CA GLN A 216 -9.40 6.10 -10.63
C GLN A 216 -10.92 6.02 -10.61
N LYS A 217 -11.53 5.03 -9.95
CA LYS A 217 -12.99 4.92 -9.85
C LYS A 217 -13.64 6.10 -9.14
N PHE A 218 -12.92 6.74 -8.22
CA PHE A 218 -13.33 7.98 -7.56
C PHE A 218 -12.99 9.20 -8.42
N LEU A 219 -11.78 9.26 -9.00
CA LEU A 219 -11.35 10.41 -9.81
C LEU A 219 -12.21 10.59 -11.06
N GLN A 220 -12.68 9.51 -11.66
CA GLN A 220 -13.59 9.56 -12.81
C GLN A 220 -14.95 10.18 -12.48
N ARG A 221 -15.30 10.34 -11.19
CA ARG A 221 -16.52 11.05 -10.77
C ARG A 221 -16.34 12.55 -10.76
N LEU A 222 -15.09 13.02 -10.75
CA LEU A 222 -14.80 14.44 -10.79
C LEU A 222 -15.08 14.97 -12.20
N PRO A 223 -15.78 16.10 -12.33
CA PRO A 223 -15.87 16.77 -13.61
C PRO A 223 -14.46 17.16 -14.06
N ALA A 224 -14.22 17.19 -15.38
CA ALA A 224 -12.99 17.74 -15.92
C ALA A 224 -12.76 19.15 -15.35
N GLU A 225 -11.52 19.50 -15.03
CA GLU A 225 -11.17 20.84 -14.56
C GLU A 225 -11.61 21.89 -15.59
N ASP A 226 -12.71 22.57 -15.29
CA ASP A 226 -13.15 23.74 -16.05
C ASP A 226 -12.62 25.00 -15.36
N SER A 227 -11.37 25.32 -15.67
CA SER A 227 -10.68 26.51 -15.15
C SER A 227 -11.47 27.79 -15.44
N ALA A 228 -12.20 27.84 -16.57
CA ALA A 228 -13.02 28.99 -16.92
C ALA A 228 -14.26 29.11 -16.02
N ALA A 229 -14.90 27.98 -15.67
CA ALA A 229 -15.99 27.97 -14.68
C ALA A 229 -15.51 28.39 -13.29
N ALA A 230 -14.31 27.93 -12.87
CA ALA A 230 -13.70 28.32 -11.60
C ALA A 230 -13.42 29.83 -11.54
N GLU A 231 -12.83 30.40 -12.59
CA GLU A 231 -12.58 31.84 -12.72
C GLU A 231 -13.88 32.65 -12.75
N ALA A 232 -14.92 32.18 -13.44
CA ALA A 232 -16.22 32.84 -13.50
C ALA A 232 -16.94 32.86 -12.14
N LEU A 233 -16.85 31.78 -11.36
CA LEU A 233 -17.37 31.71 -9.99
C LEU A 233 -16.62 32.65 -9.05
N ALA A 234 -15.29 32.74 -9.17
CA ALA A 234 -14.47 33.68 -8.42
C ALA A 234 -14.84 35.14 -8.74
N ALA A 235 -15.00 35.49 -10.01
CA ALA A 235 -15.40 36.83 -10.45
C ALA A 235 -16.81 37.23 -9.97
N ARG A 236 -17.76 36.28 -9.99
CA ARG A 236 -19.13 36.52 -9.51
C ARG A 236 -19.18 36.69 -8.00
N SER A 237 -18.41 35.91 -7.24
CA SER A 237 -18.34 36.09 -5.78
C SER A 237 -17.76 37.45 -5.37
N GLY A 238 -16.70 37.91 -6.05
CA GLY A 238 -16.14 39.26 -5.84
C GLY A 238 -17.10 40.40 -6.23
N THR A 239 -18.04 40.14 -7.12
CA THR A 239 -19.10 41.11 -7.49
C THR A 239 -20.20 41.15 -6.43
N LEU A 240 -20.62 40.00 -5.92
CA LEU A 240 -21.60 39.91 -4.84
C LEU A 240 -21.10 40.55 -3.53
N ALA A 241 -19.81 40.38 -3.19
CA ALA A 241 -19.21 41.00 -2.01
C ALA A 241 -19.27 42.53 -2.09
N ARG A 242 -18.91 43.11 -3.25
CA ARG A 242 -18.97 44.55 -3.48
C ARG A 242 -20.39 45.11 -3.42
N LEU A 243 -21.37 44.37 -3.96
CA LEU A 243 -22.78 44.75 -3.89
C LEU A 243 -23.30 44.75 -2.45
N ALA A 244 -22.88 43.78 -1.63
CA ALA A 244 -23.24 43.71 -0.21
C ALA A 244 -22.59 44.81 0.64
N GLU A 245 -21.39 45.28 0.27
CA GLU A 245 -20.74 46.43 0.93
C GLU A 245 -21.38 47.77 0.55
N SER A 246 -22.05 47.83 -0.60
CA SER A 246 -22.70 49.05 -1.13
C SER A 246 -24.19 49.19 -0.78
N ALA A 247 -24.77 48.21 -0.07
CA ALA A 247 -26.18 48.16 0.32
C ALA A 247 -26.35 48.43 1.82
#